data_AF-A0A966UZ30-F1
#
_entry.id   AF-A0A966UZ30-F1
#
_cell.length_a   1.000
_cell.length_b   1.000
_cell.length_c   1.000
_cell.angle_alpha   90.00
_cell.angle_beta   90.00
_cell.angle_gamma   90.00
#
_symmetry.space_group_name_H-M   'P 1'
#
loop_
_entity.id
_entity.type
_entity.pdbx_description
1 polymer ?
#
loop_
_entity_poly.entity_id
_entity_poly.type
_entity_poly.pdbx_seq_one_letter_code
_entity_poly.pdbx_strand_id
1 'polypeptide(L)'
;MAALGGLSGNPPQDKATRPASMAAAGQAASDPLAGLNPLPSPQQVLAAVGIGRADPFAPLPPGPGAGAQAPGLPAGFRLTGVVRSGPQAQALVQFGSLSGSLSPGEVGGRTTALLPPGWRVAAVDAQRGRLTLQQGSQTVRLDL
;
A
#
# COMPACT_ATOMS: atom_id res chain seq x y z
N MET A 1 -31.41 32.42 40.61
CA MET A 1 -30.60 33.44 39.92
C MET A 1 -29.40 33.74 40.82
N ALA A 2 -28.21 33.41 40.34
CA ALA A 2 -26.86 33.78 40.81
C ALA A 2 -26.53 33.73 42.32
N ALA A 3 -25.82 32.68 42.73
CA ALA A 3 -24.92 32.69 43.88
C ALA A 3 -23.54 33.21 43.42
N LEU A 4 -23.05 34.27 44.05
CA LEU A 4 -21.73 34.86 43.83
C LEU A 4 -20.94 34.79 45.15
N GLY A 5 -19.71 34.30 45.09
CA GLY A 5 -18.65 34.74 46.01
C GLY A 5 -17.91 33.64 46.78
N GLY A 6 -16.68 33.34 46.31
CA GLY A 6 -15.51 33.28 47.19
C GLY A 6 -15.12 31.93 47.81
N LEU A 7 -14.46 31.07 47.03
CA LEU A 7 -13.49 30.12 47.57
C LEU A 7 -12.08 30.57 47.19
N SER A 8 -11.50 31.37 48.08
CA SER A 8 -10.08 31.71 48.08
C SER A 8 -9.32 30.50 48.64
N GLY A 9 -8.66 29.75 47.76
CA GLY A 9 -7.79 28.63 48.12
C GLY A 9 -6.48 28.76 47.35
N ASN A 10 -5.46 29.26 48.03
CA ASN A 10 -4.11 29.49 47.52
C ASN A 10 -3.31 28.17 47.44
N PRO A 11 -2.69 27.80 46.30
CA PRO A 11 -1.53 26.93 46.32
C PRO A 11 -0.23 27.75 46.45
N PRO A 12 0.79 27.27 47.19
CA PRO A 12 1.99 28.03 47.52
C PRO A 12 2.79 28.39 46.26
N GLN A 13 3.12 29.68 46.15
CA GLN A 13 4.09 30.19 45.20
C GLN A 13 5.48 29.68 45.61
N ASP A 14 6.01 28.72 44.86
CA ASP A 14 7.39 28.29 44.99
C ASP A 14 8.31 29.45 44.58
N LYS A 15 8.88 30.09 45.59
CA LYS A 15 9.79 31.21 45.48
C LYS A 15 11.14 30.67 44.99
N ALA A 16 11.23 30.35 43.70
CA ALA A 16 12.49 30.04 43.05
C ALA A 16 13.30 31.34 42.91
N THR A 17 14.19 31.55 43.88
CA THR A 17 15.20 32.62 43.92
C THR A 17 15.96 32.65 42.59
N ARG A 18 15.77 33.72 41.80
CA ARG A 18 16.60 34.03 40.62
C ARG A 18 17.91 34.68 41.10
N PRO A 19 19.09 34.08 40.93
CA PRO A 19 20.33 34.83 41.06
C PRO A 19 20.52 35.73 39.84
N ALA A 20 20.90 36.97 40.10
CA ALA A 20 21.13 38.03 39.13
C ALA A 20 22.23 37.66 38.12
N SER A 21 22.02 38.10 36.88
CA SER A 21 23.02 38.09 35.82
C SER A 21 24.20 38.99 36.20
N MET A 22 25.41 38.42 36.20
CA MET A 22 26.66 39.17 36.11
C MET A 22 27.48 38.57 34.96
N ALA A 23 27.73 39.41 33.96
CA ALA A 23 28.48 39.10 32.75
C ALA A 23 29.99 39.01 33.04
N ALA A 24 30.68 38.09 32.37
CA ALA A 24 31.69 38.39 31.34
C ALA A 24 32.64 37.20 31.07
N ALA A 25 32.58 36.73 29.83
CA ALA A 25 33.65 36.20 28.96
C ALA A 25 34.75 35.29 29.53
N GLY A 26 34.88 34.12 28.90
CA GLY A 26 36.19 33.54 28.67
C GLY A 26 36.28 32.02 28.83
N GLN A 27 35.68 31.28 27.91
CA GLN A 27 36.23 30.03 27.39
C GLN A 27 35.36 29.59 26.22
N ALA A 28 35.86 29.82 25.00
CA ALA A 28 35.36 29.13 23.82
C ALA A 28 35.63 27.62 24.05
N ALA A 29 34.64 26.93 24.60
CA ALA A 29 34.64 25.49 24.58
C ALA A 29 34.55 25.10 23.10
N SER A 30 35.54 24.38 22.61
CA SER A 30 35.49 23.73 21.30
C SER A 30 34.16 22.98 21.23
N ASP A 31 33.26 23.40 20.36
CA ASP A 31 31.92 22.85 20.27
C ASP A 31 32.07 21.37 19.87
N PRO A 32 31.82 20.39 20.77
CA PRO A 32 32.07 18.97 20.49
C PRO A 32 31.11 18.42 19.42
N LEU A 33 30.16 19.26 18.97
CA LEU A 33 29.22 19.00 17.89
C LEU A 33 29.68 19.55 16.54
N ALA A 34 30.80 20.30 16.49
CA ALA A 34 31.34 20.87 15.26
C ALA A 34 31.77 19.73 14.31
N GLY A 35 30.96 19.48 13.28
CA GLY A 35 31.17 18.39 12.31
C GLY A 35 30.16 17.25 12.41
N LEU A 36 29.24 17.28 13.38
CA LEU A 36 28.13 16.33 13.46
C LEU A 36 26.89 16.90 12.77
N ASN A 37 26.16 16.04 12.06
CA ASN A 37 24.86 16.41 11.51
C ASN A 37 23.86 16.50 12.68
N PRO A 38 23.25 17.67 12.95
CA PRO A 38 22.33 17.82 14.07
C PRO A 38 21.11 16.91 13.89
N LEU A 39 20.61 16.37 15.00
CA LEU A 39 19.39 15.58 14.98
C LEU A 39 18.20 16.46 14.57
N PRO A 40 17.31 15.95 13.70
CA PRO A 40 16.08 16.65 13.35
C PRO A 40 15.25 16.95 14.60
N SER A 41 14.62 18.12 14.64
CA SER A 41 13.69 18.44 15.72
C SER A 41 12.43 17.55 15.63
N PRO A 42 11.72 17.34 16.75
CA PRO A 42 10.45 16.59 16.71
C PRO A 42 9.45 17.16 15.69
N GLN A 43 9.37 18.49 15.53
CA GLN A 43 8.50 19.11 14.52
C GLN A 43 8.96 18.83 13.09
N GLN A 44 10.27 18.78 12.85
CA GLN A 44 10.83 18.46 11.54
C GLN A 44 10.56 17.01 11.16
N VAL A 45 10.64 16.08 12.12
CA VAL A 45 10.26 14.67 11.90
C VAL A 45 8.78 14.57 11.57
N LEU A 46 7.92 15.22 12.36
CA LEU A 46 6.47 15.18 12.14
C LEU A 46 6.06 15.77 10.77
N ALA A 47 6.70 16.87 10.35
CA ALA A 47 6.44 17.49 9.05
C ALA A 47 6.97 16.64 7.88
N ALA A 48 8.03 15.86 8.09
CA ALA A 48 8.60 14.98 7.08
C ALA A 48 7.82 13.67 6.90
N VAL A 49 6.96 13.30 7.86
CA VAL A 49 6.14 12.10 7.77
C VAL A 49 4.88 12.39 6.95
N GLY A 50 4.88 11.92 5.70
CA GLY A 50 3.66 11.78 4.91
C GLY A 50 2.86 10.56 5.40
N ILE A 51 1.86 10.77 6.27
CA ILE A 51 1.00 9.67 6.73
C ILE A 51 -0.04 9.36 5.65
N GLY A 52 0.15 8.22 4.97
CA GLY A 52 -0.90 7.52 4.23
C GLY A 52 -1.54 8.28 3.05
N ARG A 53 -2.63 7.71 2.53
CA ARG A 53 -3.49 8.38 1.55
C ARG A 53 -4.43 9.34 2.29
N ALA A 54 -4.71 10.49 1.67
CA ALA A 54 -5.68 11.45 2.20
C ALA A 54 -7.05 10.82 2.51
N ASP A 55 -7.46 9.82 1.71
CA ASP A 55 -8.53 8.90 2.02
C ASP A 55 -8.00 7.46 2.05
N PRO A 56 -7.90 6.82 3.23
CA PRO A 56 -7.40 5.45 3.34
C PRO A 56 -8.35 4.42 2.72
N PHE A 57 -9.63 4.74 2.53
CA PHE A 57 -10.66 3.83 1.99
C PHE A 57 -11.03 4.12 0.53
N ALA A 58 -10.57 5.23 -0.04
CA ALA A 58 -10.79 5.51 -1.46
C ALA A 58 -10.32 4.32 -2.32
N PRO A 59 -11.03 3.95 -3.39
CA PRO A 59 -10.60 2.88 -4.27
C PRO A 59 -9.16 3.08 -4.74
N LEU A 60 -8.39 2.01 -4.79
CA LEU A 60 -7.05 2.06 -5.37
C LEU A 60 -7.18 2.36 -6.86
N PRO A 61 -6.36 3.27 -7.42
CA PRO A 61 -6.31 3.42 -8.87
C PRO A 61 -5.94 2.07 -9.49
N PRO A 62 -6.51 1.72 -10.65
CA PRO A 62 -6.13 0.49 -11.35
C PRO A 62 -4.61 0.51 -11.56
N GLY A 63 -3.93 -0.49 -11.00
CA GLY A 63 -2.48 -0.64 -11.15
C GLY A 63 -2.08 -0.83 -12.61
N PRO A 64 -0.80 -0.60 -12.96
CA PRO A 64 -0.29 -0.97 -14.28
C PRO A 64 -0.44 -2.48 -14.47
N GLY A 65 -1.44 -2.90 -15.27
CA GLY A 65 -1.82 -4.30 -15.49
C GLY A 65 -3.24 -4.66 -15.03
N ALA A 66 -3.92 -3.78 -14.28
CA ALA A 66 -5.33 -3.93 -13.88
C ALA A 66 -6.27 -3.71 -15.09
N GLY A 67 -6.31 -4.70 -15.98
CA GLY A 67 -7.17 -4.69 -17.16
C GLY A 67 -6.52 -4.50 -18.50
N ALA A 68 -5.20 -4.62 -18.59
CA ALA A 68 -4.54 -4.67 -19.87
C ALA A 68 -5.02 -5.93 -20.60
N GLN A 69 -5.91 -5.76 -21.57
CA GLN A 69 -6.23 -6.82 -22.52
C GLN A 69 -4.97 -7.06 -23.34
N ALA A 70 -4.26 -8.16 -23.04
CA ALA A 70 -3.17 -8.60 -23.88
C ALA A 70 -3.68 -8.83 -25.31
N PRO A 71 -2.98 -8.34 -26.34
CA PRO A 71 -3.36 -8.56 -27.72
C PRO A 71 -3.46 -10.06 -28.01
N GLY A 72 -4.57 -10.48 -28.61
CA GLY A 72 -4.88 -11.87 -28.91
C GLY A 72 -5.83 -12.56 -27.92
N LEU A 73 -6.25 -11.89 -26.83
CA LEU A 73 -7.26 -12.43 -25.92
C LEU A 73 -8.69 -12.40 -26.50
N PRO A 74 -9.58 -13.28 -26.04
CA PRO A 74 -10.98 -13.21 -26.41
C PRO A 74 -11.62 -11.93 -25.84
N ALA A 75 -12.50 -11.31 -26.64
CA ALA A 75 -13.21 -10.10 -26.24
C ALA A 75 -13.98 -10.33 -24.93
N GLY A 76 -13.83 -9.39 -23.99
CA GLY A 76 -14.48 -9.49 -22.68
C GLY A 76 -13.76 -10.40 -21.66
N PHE A 77 -12.58 -10.92 -21.98
CA PHE A 77 -11.74 -11.63 -21.01
C PHE A 77 -10.78 -10.66 -20.29
N ARG A 78 -10.71 -10.80 -18.97
CA ARG A 78 -9.85 -10.01 -18.09
C ARG A 78 -9.24 -10.90 -17.01
N LEU A 79 -7.92 -10.84 -16.87
CA LEU A 79 -7.24 -11.35 -15.69
C LEU A 79 -7.39 -10.31 -14.57
N THR A 80 -7.88 -10.76 -13.42
CA THR A 80 -8.15 -9.91 -12.25
C THR A 80 -7.11 -10.15 -11.15
N GLY A 81 -6.60 -11.38 -11.04
CA GLY A 81 -5.66 -11.75 -10.00
C GLY A 81 -5.03 -13.10 -10.27
N VAL A 82 -3.94 -13.40 -9.57
CA VAL A 82 -3.42 -14.77 -9.45
C VAL A 82 -3.21 -15.04 -7.98
N VAL A 83 -3.75 -16.17 -7.52
CA VAL A 83 -3.68 -16.61 -6.13
C VAL A 83 -3.05 -18.00 -6.07
N ARG A 84 -2.42 -18.34 -4.95
CA ARG A 84 -1.94 -19.69 -4.69
C ARG A 84 -2.80 -20.31 -3.61
N SER A 85 -3.44 -21.43 -3.92
CA SER A 85 -4.23 -22.23 -2.99
C SER A 85 -3.50 -23.55 -2.76
N GLY A 86 -2.80 -23.65 -1.62
CA GLY A 86 -1.92 -24.78 -1.32
C GLY A 86 -0.81 -24.95 -2.37
N PRO A 87 -0.62 -26.16 -2.94
CA PRO A 87 0.41 -26.40 -3.96
C PRO A 87 0.02 -25.88 -5.36
N GLN A 88 -1.23 -25.46 -5.57
CA GLN A 88 -1.74 -25.09 -6.90
C GLN A 88 -1.88 -23.57 -7.04
N ALA A 89 -1.45 -23.03 -8.18
CA ALA A 89 -1.69 -21.64 -8.55
C ALA A 89 -3.00 -21.54 -9.36
N GLN A 90 -3.83 -20.55 -9.04
CA GLN A 90 -5.11 -20.30 -9.69
C GLN A 90 -5.19 -18.84 -10.15
N ALA A 91 -5.68 -18.62 -11.37
CA ALA A 91 -5.89 -17.30 -11.92
C ALA A 91 -7.35 -16.87 -11.72
N LEU A 92 -7.58 -15.72 -11.11
CA LEU A 92 -8.90 -15.11 -11.01
C LEU A 92 -9.17 -14.33 -12.30
N VAL A 93 -10.21 -14.72 -13.00
CA VAL A 93 -10.56 -14.15 -14.30
C VAL A 93 -12.01 -13.74 -14.33
N GLN A 94 -12.29 -12.80 -15.21
CA GLN A 94 -13.63 -12.38 -15.57
C GLN A 94 -13.80 -12.54 -17.07
N PHE A 95 -14.88 -13.18 -17.48
CA PHE A 95 -15.28 -13.36 -18.87
C PHE A 95 -16.72 -12.90 -19.04
N GLY A 96 -16.91 -11.71 -19.62
CA GLY A 96 -18.21 -11.05 -19.66
C GLY A 96 -18.72 -10.78 -18.24
N SER A 97 -19.89 -11.33 -17.90
CA SER A 97 -20.51 -11.24 -16.57
C SER A 97 -20.12 -12.40 -15.63
N LEU A 98 -19.36 -13.38 -16.11
CA LEU A 98 -18.91 -14.52 -15.32
C LEU A 98 -17.55 -14.22 -14.70
N SER A 99 -17.41 -14.54 -13.42
CA SER A 99 -16.13 -14.43 -12.70
C SER A 99 -15.82 -15.78 -12.04
N GLY A 100 -14.56 -16.14 -12.00
CA GLY A 100 -14.14 -17.33 -11.26
C GLY A 100 -12.64 -17.59 -11.33
N SER A 101 -12.24 -18.75 -10.85
CA SER A 101 -10.85 -19.19 -10.81
C SER A 101 -10.55 -20.19 -11.92
N LEU A 102 -9.39 -20.04 -12.55
CA LEU A 102 -8.85 -20.97 -13.53
C LEU A 102 -7.63 -21.70 -12.99
N SER A 103 -7.61 -23.01 -13.16
CA SER A 103 -6.48 -23.88 -12.81
C SER A 103 -5.70 -24.31 -14.06
N PRO A 104 -4.39 -24.62 -13.94
CA PRO A 104 -3.62 -25.19 -15.05
C PRO A 104 -4.28 -26.44 -15.63
N GLY A 105 -4.39 -26.50 -16.96
CA GLY A 105 -4.99 -27.63 -17.67
C GLY A 105 -6.48 -27.47 -18.01
N GLU A 106 -7.18 -26.48 -17.45
CA GLU A 106 -8.59 -26.25 -17.82
C GLU A 106 -8.75 -25.79 -19.27
N VAL A 107 -9.86 -26.22 -19.88
CA VAL A 107 -10.20 -25.96 -21.29
C VAL A 107 -11.57 -25.31 -21.36
N GLY A 108 -11.63 -24.16 -22.02
CA GLY A 108 -12.85 -23.41 -22.26
C GLY A 108 -13.88 -24.21 -23.04
N GLY A 109 -15.13 -24.11 -22.62
CA GLY A 109 -16.26 -24.85 -23.17
C GLY A 109 -16.28 -26.36 -22.88
N ARG A 110 -15.27 -26.90 -22.16
CA ARG A 110 -15.25 -28.31 -21.73
C ARG A 110 -15.23 -28.44 -20.21
N THR A 111 -14.18 -27.95 -19.57
CA THR A 111 -14.03 -28.02 -18.11
C THR A 111 -14.44 -26.74 -17.43
N THR A 112 -14.47 -25.61 -18.15
CA THR A 112 -14.82 -24.30 -17.61
C THR A 112 -15.61 -23.47 -18.62
N ALA A 113 -16.58 -22.69 -18.12
CA ALA A 113 -17.30 -21.69 -18.90
C ALA A 113 -16.62 -20.31 -18.88
N LEU A 114 -15.55 -20.15 -18.11
CA LEU A 114 -14.79 -18.90 -17.96
C LEU A 114 -13.82 -18.64 -19.13
N LEU A 115 -13.80 -19.53 -20.12
CA LEU A 115 -13.03 -19.42 -21.34
C LEU A 115 -13.88 -19.86 -22.54
N PRO A 116 -13.73 -19.23 -23.71
CA PRO A 116 -14.35 -19.70 -24.93
C PRO A 116 -13.80 -21.07 -25.36
N PRO A 117 -14.55 -21.84 -26.17
CA PRO A 117 -14.04 -23.08 -26.74
C PRO A 117 -12.76 -22.87 -27.56
N GLY A 118 -11.82 -23.79 -27.42
CA GLY A 118 -10.50 -23.75 -28.09
C GLY A 118 -9.39 -23.08 -27.28
N TRP A 119 -9.73 -22.45 -26.16
CA TRP A 119 -8.76 -21.90 -25.20
C TRP A 119 -8.45 -22.90 -24.09
N ARG A 120 -7.18 -22.97 -23.69
CA ARG A 120 -6.74 -23.77 -22.54
C ARG A 120 -5.77 -23.01 -21.65
N VAL A 121 -5.76 -23.33 -20.37
CA VAL A 121 -4.78 -22.83 -19.42
C VAL A 121 -3.52 -23.69 -19.53
N ALA A 122 -2.42 -23.09 -19.97
CA ALA A 122 -1.14 -23.78 -20.08
C ALA A 122 -0.37 -23.73 -18.76
N ALA A 123 -0.31 -22.57 -18.12
CA ALA A 123 0.38 -22.38 -16.85
C ALA A 123 -0.16 -21.17 -16.09
N VAL A 124 -0.06 -21.23 -14.77
CA VAL A 124 -0.38 -20.12 -13.86
C VAL A 124 0.81 -19.93 -12.93
N ASP A 125 1.38 -18.71 -12.94
CA ASP A 125 2.51 -18.34 -12.10
C ASP A 125 2.07 -17.27 -11.09
N ALA A 126 1.85 -17.70 -9.84
CA ALA A 126 1.46 -16.81 -8.76
C ALA A 126 2.60 -15.93 -8.23
N GLN A 127 3.87 -16.27 -8.48
CA GLN A 127 5.00 -15.44 -8.06
C GLN A 127 5.13 -14.21 -8.95
N ARG A 128 4.83 -14.38 -10.23
CA ARG A 128 4.93 -13.31 -11.24
C ARG A 128 3.58 -12.67 -11.59
N GLY A 129 2.48 -13.15 -11.01
CA GLY A 129 1.14 -12.70 -11.37
C GLY A 129 0.77 -12.99 -12.83
N ARG A 130 1.30 -14.09 -13.40
CA ARG A 130 1.20 -14.37 -14.84
C ARG A 130 0.28 -15.55 -15.14
N LEU A 131 -0.62 -15.37 -16.10
CA LEU A 131 -1.41 -16.43 -16.70
C LEU A 131 -0.92 -16.70 -18.12
N THR A 132 -0.72 -17.97 -18.47
CA THR A 132 -0.41 -18.40 -19.84
C THR A 132 -1.57 -19.21 -20.39
N LEU A 133 -2.18 -18.70 -21.45
CA LEU A 133 -3.23 -19.35 -22.20
C LEU A 133 -2.71 -19.87 -23.52
N GLN A 134 -3.30 -20.95 -24.02
CA GLN A 134 -3.05 -21.49 -25.34
C GLN A 134 -4.34 -21.58 -26.13
N GLN A 135 -4.29 -21.19 -27.40
CA GLN A 135 -5.36 -21.32 -28.37
C GLN A 135 -4.79 -22.02 -29.61
N GLY A 136 -5.02 -23.32 -29.75
CA GLY A 136 -4.36 -24.12 -30.79
C GLY A 136 -2.83 -24.04 -30.68
N SER A 137 -2.18 -23.43 -31.69
CA SER A 137 -0.72 -23.21 -31.73
C SER A 137 -0.26 -21.89 -31.12
N GLN A 138 -1.19 -20.98 -30.79
CA GLN A 138 -0.88 -19.66 -30.27
C GLN A 138 -0.81 -19.69 -28.75
N THR A 139 0.20 -19.04 -28.18
CA THR A 139 0.36 -18.88 -26.72
C THR A 139 0.24 -17.41 -26.37
N VAL A 140 -0.73 -17.07 -25.53
CA VAL A 140 -0.96 -15.71 -25.04
C VAL A 140 -0.58 -15.64 -23.56
N ARG A 141 0.22 -14.65 -23.20
CA ARG A 141 0.66 -14.43 -21.82
C ARG A 141 0.02 -13.14 -21.32
N LEU A 142 -0.50 -13.21 -20.10
CA LEU A 142 -1.09 -12.09 -19.40
C LEU A 142 -0.31 -11.89 -18.11
N ASP A 143 0.06 -10.66 -17.84
CA ASP A 143 0.60 -10.19 -16.58
C ASP A 143 -0.40 -9.25 -15.90
N LEU A 144 -0.20 -9.06 -14.60
CA LEU A 144 -1.02 -8.24 -13.70
C LEU A 144 -0.25 -7.01 -13.23
#